data_AF-A0A958FGX5-F1
#
_entry.id   AF-A0A958FGX5-F1
#
_cell.length_a   1.000
_cell.length_b   1.000
_cell.length_c   1.000
_cell.angle_alpha   90.00
_cell.angle_beta   90.00
_cell.angle_gamma   90.00
#
_symmetry.space_group_name_H-M   'P 1'
#
loop_
_entity.id
_entity.type
_entity.pdbx_description
1 polymer ?
#
loop_
_entity_poly.entity_id
_entity_poly.type
_entity_poly.pdbx_seq_one_letter_code
_entity_poly.pdbx_strand_id
1 'polypeptide(L)'
;ATRPWRGDSLNFATDGSDFSETISAALDSLSGMNLQAIVLVSDGIYNRGANPYLAAQNSPAPIYTVLVGDTSLPRDVSLRRVQTNQITYVNKSLPVEVVFWQNGFDGKKALITISKNGQELARESVTFGKSGFEQKANLTLVAREAGDFNYTVKIQALEGEVTARNNQQNLRVQVLKSKIRVLVLSGAPSFDRHSLDFAGEQLKDYAFTFLTEKGPGEYYEMGFNEVKLDSQDLFILSGFPTRFSDAAQVRTLMQAVTNRRVPVFWFAARSADYRKLSAFEAMLPFQLTSR
;
A
#
# COMPACT_ATOMS: atom_id res chain seq x y z
N ALA A 1 -30.57 40.84 -40.34
CA ALA A 1 -29.62 41.85 -39.85
C ALA A 1 -29.25 41.49 -38.42
N THR A 2 -28.04 40.97 -38.21
CA THR A 2 -27.50 40.69 -36.88
C THR A 2 -27.15 42.02 -36.22
N ARG A 3 -27.82 42.36 -35.12
CA ARG A 3 -27.43 43.51 -34.29
C ARG A 3 -26.00 43.26 -33.80
N PRO A 4 -25.08 44.24 -33.90
CA PRO A 4 -23.77 44.10 -33.29
C PRO A 4 -23.93 43.94 -31.78
N TRP A 5 -23.33 42.90 -31.22
CA TRP A 5 -23.25 42.67 -29.78
C TRP A 5 -22.51 43.86 -29.15
N ARG A 6 -23.24 44.71 -28.41
CA ARG A 6 -22.61 45.64 -27.46
C ARG A 6 -22.31 44.82 -26.21
N GLY A 7 -21.05 44.44 -26.03
CA GLY A 7 -20.61 43.89 -24.75
C GLY A 7 -20.91 44.89 -23.64
N ASP A 8 -21.32 44.38 -22.49
CA ASP A 8 -21.24 45.17 -21.26
C ASP A 8 -19.77 45.59 -21.06
N SER A 9 -19.55 46.78 -20.54
CA SER A 9 -18.21 47.34 -20.44
C SER A 9 -17.42 46.51 -19.45
N LEU A 10 -16.35 45.85 -19.89
CA LEU A 10 -15.44 45.14 -19.00
C LEU A 10 -14.78 46.15 -18.06
N ASN A 11 -15.21 46.17 -16.81
CA ASN A 11 -14.65 47.03 -15.77
C ASN A 11 -13.69 46.21 -14.89
N PHE A 12 -12.41 46.58 -14.90
CA PHE A 12 -11.35 45.91 -14.13
C PHE A 12 -11.14 46.51 -12.73
N ALA A 13 -12.12 47.22 -12.19
CA ALA A 13 -12.02 47.90 -10.89
C ALA A 13 -12.13 46.97 -9.67
N THR A 14 -12.23 45.65 -9.86
CA THR A 14 -12.41 44.67 -8.78
C THR A 14 -11.11 43.90 -8.51
N ASP A 15 -10.70 43.78 -7.24
CA ASP A 15 -9.42 43.13 -6.85
C ASP A 15 -9.52 41.61 -6.66
N GLY A 16 -10.45 40.93 -7.35
CA GLY A 16 -10.54 39.48 -7.32
C GLY A 16 -11.61 38.89 -8.23
N SER A 17 -11.50 37.59 -8.46
CA SER A 17 -12.40 36.78 -9.29
C SER A 17 -13.27 35.90 -8.40
N ASP A 18 -14.59 36.13 -8.44
CA ASP A 18 -15.61 35.30 -7.79
C ASP A 18 -16.50 34.63 -8.85
N PHE A 19 -16.18 33.38 -9.19
CA PHE A 19 -16.94 32.64 -10.19
C PHE A 19 -18.31 32.20 -9.69
N SER A 20 -18.48 32.00 -8.38
CA SER A 20 -19.76 31.54 -7.81
C SER A 20 -20.81 32.64 -7.90
N GLU A 21 -20.44 33.86 -7.52
CA GLU A 21 -21.29 35.04 -7.66
C GLU A 21 -21.59 35.34 -9.13
N THR A 22 -20.59 35.25 -10.01
CA THR A 22 -20.75 35.49 -11.45
C THR A 22 -21.76 34.52 -12.08
N ILE A 23 -21.66 33.23 -11.78
CA ILE A 23 -22.59 32.21 -12.28
C ILE A 23 -24.01 32.48 -11.75
N SER A 24 -24.14 32.77 -10.44
CA SER A 24 -25.44 33.03 -9.82
C SER A 24 -26.10 34.28 -10.41
N ALA A 25 -25.35 35.38 -10.56
CA ALA A 25 -25.83 36.62 -11.16
C ALA A 25 -26.24 36.44 -12.64
N ALA A 26 -25.51 35.61 -13.40
CA ALA A 26 -25.88 35.28 -14.78
C ALA A 26 -27.21 34.49 -14.84
N LEU A 27 -27.42 33.55 -13.92
CA LEU A 27 -28.67 32.80 -13.82
C LEU A 27 -29.85 33.68 -13.40
N ASP A 28 -29.65 34.56 -12.43
CA ASP A 28 -30.68 35.48 -11.93
C ASP A 28 -31.08 36.51 -13.00
N SER A 29 -30.10 37.09 -13.69
CA SER A 29 -30.35 38.11 -14.73
C SER A 29 -31.02 37.57 -16.00
N LEU A 30 -30.84 36.28 -16.28
CA LEU A 30 -31.44 35.59 -17.43
C LEU A 30 -32.64 34.72 -17.02
N SER A 31 -33.13 34.88 -15.80
CA SER A 31 -34.30 34.19 -15.28
C SER A 31 -35.53 34.48 -16.15
N GLY A 32 -36.23 33.43 -16.55
CA GLY A 32 -37.38 33.50 -17.46
C GLY A 32 -37.04 33.51 -18.95
N MET A 33 -35.76 33.52 -19.33
CA MET A 33 -35.31 33.28 -20.71
C MET A 33 -34.99 31.78 -20.91
N ASN A 34 -35.05 31.31 -22.15
CA ASN A 34 -34.62 29.94 -22.48
C ASN A 34 -33.08 29.88 -22.58
N LEU A 35 -32.41 29.87 -21.43
CA LEU A 35 -30.95 29.82 -21.33
C LEU A 35 -30.42 28.44 -21.78
N GLN A 36 -29.74 28.41 -22.92
CA GLN A 36 -29.26 27.16 -23.53
C GLN A 36 -27.87 26.73 -23.02
N ALA A 37 -27.00 27.68 -22.68
CA ALA A 37 -25.65 27.42 -22.17
C ALA A 37 -25.03 28.68 -21.56
N ILE A 38 -24.05 28.48 -20.68
CA ILE A 38 -23.13 29.52 -20.21
C ILE A 38 -21.73 29.18 -20.72
N VAL A 39 -21.01 30.17 -21.28
CA VAL A 39 -19.60 30.01 -21.65
C VAL A 39 -18.76 30.88 -20.72
N LEU A 40 -18.01 30.24 -19.82
CA LEU A 40 -17.11 30.92 -18.89
C LEU A 40 -15.72 31.05 -19.52
N VAL A 41 -15.27 32.28 -19.73
CA VAL A 41 -13.95 32.59 -20.30
C VAL A 41 -13.06 33.14 -19.19
N SER A 42 -12.01 32.42 -18.80
CA SER A 42 -11.15 32.79 -17.67
C SER A 42 -9.81 32.03 -17.68
N ASP A 43 -8.82 32.52 -16.94
CA ASP A 43 -7.58 31.78 -16.61
C ASP A 43 -7.81 30.62 -15.61
N GLY A 44 -9.03 30.47 -15.11
CA GLY A 44 -9.44 29.42 -14.19
C GLY A 44 -9.12 29.69 -12.72
N ILE A 45 -8.56 30.86 -12.40
CA ILE A 45 -8.19 31.24 -11.04
C ILE A 45 -9.32 32.07 -10.41
N TYR A 46 -9.99 31.51 -9.38
CA TYR A 46 -10.87 32.26 -8.48
C TYR A 46 -10.17 32.45 -7.13
N ASN A 47 -10.21 33.67 -6.60
CA ASN A 47 -9.54 34.04 -5.35
C ASN A 47 -10.50 34.73 -4.36
N ARG A 48 -11.78 34.82 -4.71
CA ARG A 48 -12.88 35.27 -3.86
C ARG A 48 -14.06 34.32 -4.02
N GLY A 49 -14.98 34.37 -3.06
CA GLY A 49 -16.21 33.61 -3.10
C GLY A 49 -16.12 32.16 -2.62
N ALA A 50 -17.26 31.49 -2.73
CA ALA A 50 -17.38 30.06 -2.50
C ALA A 50 -16.84 29.27 -3.70
N ASN A 51 -16.61 27.97 -3.49
CA ASN A 51 -16.22 27.07 -4.57
C ASN A 51 -17.31 27.10 -5.68
N PRO A 52 -16.97 27.53 -6.91
CA PRO A 52 -17.94 27.70 -7.99
C PRO A 52 -18.54 26.39 -8.49
N TYR A 53 -17.99 25.24 -8.09
CA TYR A 53 -18.52 23.92 -8.43
C TYR A 53 -19.99 23.76 -8.05
N LEU A 54 -20.40 24.22 -6.87
CA LEU A 54 -21.79 24.10 -6.43
C LEU A 54 -22.73 25.00 -7.23
N ALA A 55 -22.32 26.25 -7.52
CA ALA A 55 -23.08 27.15 -8.38
C ALA A 55 -23.22 26.59 -9.80
N ALA A 56 -22.14 26.01 -10.33
CA ALA A 56 -22.14 25.36 -11.64
C ALA A 56 -23.04 24.10 -11.67
N GLN A 57 -23.00 23.28 -10.62
CA GLN A 57 -23.81 22.06 -10.52
C GLN A 57 -25.31 22.36 -10.44
N ASN A 58 -25.69 23.45 -9.78
CA ASN A 58 -27.07 23.89 -9.64
C ASN A 58 -27.60 24.69 -10.85
N SER A 59 -26.76 24.92 -11.87
CA SER A 59 -27.16 25.63 -13.07
C SER A 59 -28.15 24.78 -13.89
N PRO A 60 -29.31 25.34 -14.30
CA PRO A 60 -30.25 24.67 -15.20
C PRO A 60 -29.73 24.56 -16.65
N ALA A 61 -28.64 25.26 -16.99
CA ALA A 61 -27.99 25.23 -18.30
C ALA A 61 -26.55 24.70 -18.21
N PRO A 62 -26.05 23.99 -19.23
CA PRO A 62 -24.67 23.52 -19.26
C PRO A 62 -23.68 24.69 -19.26
N ILE A 63 -22.61 24.55 -18.48
CA ILE A 63 -21.52 25.52 -18.42
C ILE A 63 -20.30 24.95 -19.14
N TYR A 64 -19.85 25.65 -20.18
CA TYR A 64 -18.62 25.35 -20.90
C TYR A 64 -17.52 26.33 -20.48
N THR A 65 -16.31 25.81 -20.23
CA THR A 65 -15.17 26.65 -19.82
C THR A 65 -14.19 26.80 -20.97
N VAL A 66 -13.78 28.04 -21.25
CA VAL A 66 -12.70 28.39 -22.16
C VAL A 66 -11.56 28.98 -21.34
N LEU A 67 -10.45 28.25 -21.25
CA LEU A 67 -9.27 28.68 -20.53
C LEU A 67 -8.49 29.71 -21.36
N VAL A 68 -8.22 30.88 -20.76
CA VAL A 68 -7.47 31.97 -21.36
C VAL A 68 -6.34 32.40 -20.43
N GLY A 69 -5.10 32.26 -20.87
CA GLY A 69 -3.92 32.60 -20.09
C GLY A 69 -2.66 32.24 -20.85
N ASP A 70 -1.51 32.66 -20.33
CA ASP A 70 -0.22 32.20 -20.87
C ASP A 70 -0.13 30.68 -20.74
N THR A 71 0.11 29.99 -21.85
CA THR A 71 0.27 28.54 -21.91
C THR A 71 1.66 28.08 -21.49
N SER A 72 2.56 29.03 -21.15
CA SER A 72 3.86 28.71 -20.58
C SER A 72 3.68 28.06 -19.21
N LEU A 73 4.01 26.76 -19.13
CA LEU A 73 4.06 26.07 -17.85
C LEU A 73 5.11 26.78 -16.98
N PRO A 74 4.79 27.10 -15.72
CA PRO A 74 5.76 27.75 -14.86
C PRO A 74 6.88 26.79 -14.48
N ARG A 75 8.01 27.34 -14.04
CA ARG A 75 9.16 26.52 -13.61
C ARG A 75 8.80 25.85 -12.30
N ASP A 76 8.78 24.52 -12.29
CA ASP A 76 8.34 23.77 -11.11
C ASP A 76 8.95 22.37 -11.10
N VAL A 77 9.10 21.81 -9.90
CA VAL A 77 9.44 20.41 -9.67
C VAL A 77 8.33 19.83 -8.81
N SER A 78 8.01 18.55 -8.98
CA SER A 78 7.03 17.89 -8.11
C SER A 78 7.26 16.40 -8.02
N LEU A 79 6.95 15.83 -6.85
CA LEU A 79 6.77 14.40 -6.72
C LEU A 79 5.37 14.03 -7.22
N ARG A 80 5.30 13.14 -8.20
CA ARG A 80 4.03 12.62 -8.73
C ARG A 80 3.58 11.39 -7.99
N ARG A 81 4.52 10.50 -7.67
CA ARG A 81 4.21 9.23 -7.02
C ARG A 81 5.41 8.66 -6.29
N VAL A 82 5.18 8.05 -5.14
CA VAL A 82 6.16 7.25 -4.41
C VAL A 82 5.58 5.87 -4.18
N GLN A 83 6.28 4.82 -4.58
CA GLN A 83 5.82 3.44 -4.49
C GLN A 83 6.87 2.55 -3.82
N THR A 84 6.39 1.65 -2.96
CA THR A 84 7.20 0.58 -2.37
C THR A 84 6.30 -0.50 -1.79
N ASN A 85 6.90 -1.58 -1.27
CA ASN A 85 6.18 -2.55 -0.46
C ASN A 85 5.78 -1.93 0.88
N GLN A 86 4.53 -2.14 1.29
CA GLN A 86 4.02 -1.65 2.57
C GLN A 86 4.59 -2.43 3.76
N ILE A 87 5.21 -3.59 3.54
CA ILE A 87 5.80 -4.43 4.56
C ILE A 87 7.25 -4.74 4.21
N THR A 88 8.14 -4.65 5.19
CA THR A 88 9.54 -5.07 5.09
C THR A 88 10.01 -5.69 6.41
N TYR A 89 11.24 -6.19 6.45
CA TYR A 89 11.84 -6.74 7.66
C TYR A 89 13.05 -5.92 8.11
N VAL A 90 13.33 -5.99 9.40
CA VAL A 90 14.52 -5.37 9.99
C VAL A 90 15.79 -5.81 9.23
N ASN A 91 16.64 -4.84 8.91
CA ASN A 91 17.89 -5.00 8.16
C ASN A 91 17.73 -5.55 6.73
N LYS A 92 16.54 -5.50 6.14
CA LYS A 92 16.32 -5.79 4.72
C LYS A 92 16.21 -4.51 3.90
N SER A 93 16.73 -4.58 2.69
CA SER A 93 16.64 -3.52 1.69
C SER A 93 15.21 -3.44 1.13
N LEU A 94 14.62 -2.27 1.22
CA LEU A 94 13.31 -1.93 0.68
C LEU A 94 13.48 -0.95 -0.49
N PRO A 95 13.23 -1.37 -1.74
CA PRO A 95 13.29 -0.47 -2.89
C PRO A 95 12.11 0.51 -2.87
N VAL A 96 12.38 1.78 -3.12
CA VAL A 96 11.39 2.87 -3.19
C VAL A 96 11.51 3.51 -4.58
N GLU A 97 10.49 3.31 -5.42
CA GLU A 97 10.37 3.98 -6.71
C GLU A 97 9.76 5.36 -6.51
N VAL A 98 10.43 6.39 -7.00
CA VAL A 98 9.98 7.78 -6.96
C VAL A 98 9.77 8.25 -8.39
N VAL A 99 8.53 8.59 -8.71
CA VAL A 99 8.13 9.25 -9.96
C VAL A 99 8.04 10.74 -9.68
N PHE A 100 8.80 11.52 -10.44
CA PHE A 100 8.85 12.97 -10.33
C PHE A 100 8.67 13.61 -11.70
N TRP A 101 8.24 14.86 -11.68
CA TRP A 101 8.01 15.68 -12.86
C TRP A 101 8.65 17.03 -12.65
N GLN A 102 9.11 17.64 -13.74
CA GLN A 102 9.68 18.98 -13.72
C GLN A 102 9.37 19.74 -15.00
N ASN A 103 9.42 21.06 -14.91
CA ASN A 103 9.41 21.96 -16.04
C ASN A 103 10.39 23.12 -15.80
N GLY A 104 11.22 23.43 -16.80
CA GLY A 104 12.18 24.54 -16.74
C GLY A 104 13.45 24.28 -15.91
N PHE A 105 13.79 23.02 -15.62
CA PHE A 105 14.99 22.60 -14.90
C PHE A 105 15.80 21.52 -15.66
N ASP A 106 15.67 21.47 -16.98
CA ASP A 106 16.37 20.51 -17.84
C ASP A 106 17.89 20.48 -17.55
N GLY A 107 18.44 19.28 -17.39
CA GLY A 107 19.86 19.04 -17.11
C GLY A 107 20.33 19.43 -15.71
N LYS A 108 19.48 20.03 -14.87
CA LYS A 108 19.82 20.32 -13.46
C LYS A 108 19.82 19.05 -12.64
N LYS A 109 20.61 19.06 -11.56
CA LYS A 109 20.65 17.98 -10.58
C LYS A 109 19.86 18.36 -9.34
N ALA A 110 19.19 17.38 -8.76
CA ALA A 110 18.51 17.50 -7.48
C ALA A 110 18.74 16.24 -6.65
N LEU A 111 18.68 16.38 -5.32
CA LEU A 111 18.75 15.25 -4.40
C LEU A 111 17.35 14.80 -4.01
N ILE A 112 17.06 13.51 -4.14
CA ILE A 112 15.89 12.88 -3.53
C ILE A 112 16.35 12.24 -2.23
N THR A 113 15.61 12.45 -1.14
CA THR A 113 15.91 11.95 0.20
C THR A 113 14.73 11.19 0.77
N ILE A 114 15.01 10.18 1.58
CA ILE A 114 14.03 9.51 2.43
C ILE A 114 14.42 9.78 3.87
N SER A 115 13.50 10.30 4.66
CA SER A 115 13.73 10.65 6.07
C SER A 115 12.65 10.08 6.99
N LYS A 116 13.01 9.89 8.26
CA LYS A 116 12.09 9.55 9.36
C LYS A 116 12.33 10.55 10.48
N ASN A 117 11.29 11.26 10.93
CA ASN A 117 11.38 12.27 11.99
C ASN A 117 12.51 13.30 11.74
N GLY A 118 12.72 13.70 10.49
CA GLY A 118 13.78 14.65 10.10
C GLY A 118 15.18 14.04 9.93
N GLN A 119 15.41 12.78 10.31
CA GLN A 119 16.68 12.10 10.07
C GLN A 119 16.68 11.47 8.67
N GLU A 120 17.66 11.84 7.84
CA GLU A 120 17.89 11.23 6.53
C GLU A 120 18.36 9.78 6.70
N LEU A 121 17.75 8.88 5.94
CA LEU A 121 18.03 7.43 5.95
C LEU A 121 18.53 6.91 4.61
N ALA A 122 18.14 7.56 3.52
CA ALA A 122 18.59 7.26 2.16
C ALA A 122 18.56 8.52 1.31
N ARG A 123 19.41 8.56 0.29
CA ARG A 123 19.48 9.66 -0.67
C ARG A 123 19.89 9.15 -2.03
N GLU A 124 19.46 9.84 -3.08
CA GLU A 124 19.83 9.56 -4.46
C GLU A 124 19.88 10.86 -5.26
N SER A 125 20.95 11.06 -6.05
CA SER A 125 21.08 12.23 -6.92
C SER A 125 20.45 11.93 -8.27
N VAL A 126 19.51 12.78 -8.71
CA VAL A 126 18.89 12.68 -10.03
C VAL A 126 19.33 13.83 -10.91
N THR A 127 19.38 13.59 -12.22
CA THR A 127 19.54 14.66 -13.23
C THR A 127 18.24 14.74 -14.00
N PHE A 128 17.65 15.93 -14.06
CA PHE A 128 16.40 16.15 -14.76
C PHE A 128 16.61 16.03 -16.28
N GLY A 129 15.79 15.19 -16.91
CA GLY A 129 15.62 15.08 -18.35
C GLY A 129 14.81 16.24 -18.92
N LYS A 130 14.08 15.98 -20.01
CA LYS A 130 13.29 17.00 -20.72
C LYS A 130 12.08 17.47 -19.90
N SER A 131 11.79 18.77 -19.98
CA SER A 131 10.63 19.40 -19.37
C SER A 131 9.33 18.76 -19.82
N GLY A 132 8.38 18.64 -18.90
CA GLY A 132 7.03 18.13 -19.19
C GLY A 132 6.90 16.60 -19.11
N PHE A 133 8.00 15.85 -18.99
CA PHE A 133 7.97 14.38 -18.90
C PHE A 133 8.18 13.88 -17.47
N GLU A 134 7.44 12.83 -17.09
CA GLU A 134 7.68 12.10 -15.86
C GLU A 134 8.98 11.28 -15.95
N GLN A 135 9.68 11.21 -14.84
CA GLN A 135 10.94 10.51 -14.68
C GLN A 135 10.92 9.67 -13.41
N LYS A 136 11.78 8.66 -13.37
CA LYS A 136 11.84 7.70 -12.27
C LYS A 136 13.22 7.65 -11.64
N ALA A 137 13.25 7.51 -10.33
CA ALA A 137 14.45 7.17 -9.57
C ALA A 137 14.13 6.08 -8.55
N ASN A 138 15.12 5.23 -8.27
CA ASN A 138 15.00 4.16 -7.30
C ASN A 138 15.93 4.43 -6.13
N LEU A 139 15.35 4.49 -4.93
CA LEU A 139 16.09 4.61 -3.68
C LEU A 139 16.01 3.30 -2.90
N THR A 140 17.01 3.00 -2.08
CA THR A 140 16.98 1.83 -1.20
C THR A 140 16.92 2.28 0.25
N LEU A 141 15.86 1.91 0.95
CA LEU A 141 15.67 2.15 2.38
C LEU A 141 16.00 0.88 3.18
N VAL A 142 16.74 1.00 4.28
CA VAL A 142 16.98 -0.11 5.21
C VAL A 142 16.44 0.27 6.58
N ALA A 143 15.37 -0.41 7.01
CA ALA A 143 14.81 -0.21 8.34
C ALA A 143 15.59 -1.00 9.40
N ARG A 144 15.97 -0.35 10.50
CA ARG A 144 16.79 -0.94 11.58
C ARG A 144 16.00 -1.38 12.80
N GLU A 145 14.74 -0.96 12.89
CA GLU A 145 13.85 -1.22 14.03
C GLU A 145 12.53 -1.76 13.50
N ALA A 146 11.83 -2.55 14.33
CA ALA A 146 10.49 -3.01 14.00
C ALA A 146 9.43 -2.00 14.46
N GLY A 147 8.33 -1.90 13.73
CA GLY A 147 7.22 -0.99 14.02
C GLY A 147 6.57 -0.44 12.76
N ASP A 148 5.51 0.35 12.96
CA ASP A 148 4.85 1.09 11.88
C ASP A 148 5.52 2.46 11.74
N PHE A 149 6.08 2.76 10.57
CA PHE A 149 6.76 4.03 10.32
C PHE A 149 6.15 4.80 9.16
N ASN A 150 6.07 6.12 9.35
CA ASN A 150 5.82 7.07 8.28
C ASN A 150 7.15 7.69 7.89
N TYR A 151 7.59 7.42 6.67
CA TYR A 151 8.75 8.03 6.03
C TYR A 151 8.30 9.21 5.17
N THR A 152 9.15 10.22 5.05
CA THR A 152 8.94 11.35 4.15
C THR A 152 9.97 11.27 3.03
N VAL A 153 9.48 11.16 1.79
CA VAL A 153 10.30 11.28 0.59
C VAL A 153 10.24 12.73 0.15
N LYS A 154 11.39 13.34 -0.12
CA LYS A 154 11.49 14.74 -0.53
C LYS A 154 12.50 14.90 -1.65
N ILE A 155 12.12 15.64 -2.69
CA ILE A 155 13.07 16.17 -3.67
C ILE A 155 13.54 17.56 -3.23
N GLN A 156 14.83 17.82 -3.37
CA GLN A 156 15.44 19.09 -3.02
C GLN A 156 14.79 20.21 -3.86
N ALA A 157 14.27 21.23 -3.17
CA ALA A 157 13.75 22.42 -3.82
C ALA A 157 14.89 23.20 -4.51
N LEU A 158 14.62 23.64 -5.74
CA LEU A 158 15.48 24.48 -6.54
C LEU A 158 14.98 25.93 -6.52
N GLU A 159 15.91 26.84 -6.74
CA GLU A 159 15.61 28.26 -6.86
C GLU A 159 14.79 28.56 -8.12
N GLY A 160 13.71 29.33 -7.95
CA GLY A 160 12.80 29.70 -9.03
C GLY A 160 11.66 28.71 -9.29
N GLU A 161 11.44 27.73 -8.42
CA GLU A 161 10.21 26.92 -8.40
C GLU A 161 9.01 27.73 -7.93
N VAL A 162 7.82 27.43 -8.45
CA VAL A 162 6.55 28.05 -7.99
C VAL A 162 6.26 27.71 -6.54
N THR A 163 6.50 26.45 -6.15
CA THR A 163 6.23 25.99 -4.79
C THR A 163 7.10 24.79 -4.44
N ALA A 164 7.57 24.73 -3.21
CA ALA A 164 8.26 23.54 -2.68
C ALA A 164 7.29 22.55 -1.98
N ARG A 165 5.98 22.87 -1.91
CA ARG A 165 5.01 22.07 -1.14
C ARG A 165 4.71 20.71 -1.79
N ASN A 166 4.79 20.63 -3.12
CA ASN A 166 4.60 19.43 -3.94
C ASN A 166 5.88 18.58 -4.09
N ASN A 167 6.98 18.99 -3.44
CA ASN A 167 8.25 18.27 -3.47
C ASN A 167 8.38 17.18 -2.41
N GLN A 168 7.31 16.88 -1.67
CA GLN A 168 7.34 15.89 -0.61
C GLN A 168 6.10 15.00 -0.61
N GLN A 169 6.29 13.73 -0.26
CA GLN A 169 5.21 12.77 -0.10
C GLN A 169 5.53 11.82 1.06
N ASN A 170 4.52 11.47 1.85
CA ASN A 170 4.66 10.51 2.94
C ASN A 170 4.38 9.08 2.47
N LEU A 171 5.08 8.15 3.10
CA LEU A 171 5.01 6.72 2.84
C LEU A 171 4.89 5.98 4.17
N ARG A 172 3.86 5.15 4.32
CA ARG A 172 3.72 4.25 5.48
C ARG A 172 4.30 2.88 5.16
N VAL A 173 5.15 2.37 6.04
CA VAL A 173 5.74 1.03 5.96
C VAL A 173 5.70 0.36 7.32
N GLN A 174 5.20 -0.87 7.35
CA GLN A 174 5.27 -1.75 8.51
C GLN A 174 6.56 -2.58 8.46
N VAL A 175 7.37 -2.48 9.50
CA VAL A 175 8.64 -3.20 9.62
C VAL A 175 8.49 -4.31 10.64
N LEU A 176 8.59 -5.55 10.19
CA LEU A 176 8.52 -6.74 11.02
C LEU A 176 9.92 -7.21 11.42
N LYS A 177 10.07 -7.85 12.59
CA LYS A 177 11.37 -8.40 13.01
C LYS A 177 11.80 -9.56 12.11
N SER A 178 10.86 -10.42 11.75
CA SER A 178 11.04 -11.59 10.88
C SER A 178 9.69 -12.04 10.34
N LYS A 179 9.69 -12.94 9.36
CA LYS A 179 8.49 -13.70 8.99
C LYS A 179 8.05 -14.60 10.14
N ILE A 180 6.75 -14.83 10.25
CA ILE A 180 6.19 -15.84 11.15
C ILE A 180 6.42 -17.21 10.49
N ARG A 181 7.14 -18.10 11.18
CA ARG A 181 7.43 -19.45 10.68
C ARG A 181 6.35 -20.42 11.11
N VAL A 182 5.74 -21.08 10.14
CA VAL A 182 4.61 -21.99 10.35
C VAL A 182 5.01 -23.39 9.87
N LEU A 183 4.97 -24.38 10.75
CA LEU A 183 5.12 -25.78 10.36
C LEU A 183 3.74 -26.43 10.26
N VAL A 184 3.43 -26.97 9.08
CA VAL A 184 2.20 -27.73 8.82
C VAL A 184 2.54 -29.21 8.74
N LEU A 185 2.09 -30.00 9.71
CA LEU A 185 2.15 -31.46 9.64
C LEU A 185 0.81 -32.02 9.21
N SER A 186 0.81 -32.75 8.10
CA SER A 186 -0.37 -33.40 7.56
C SER A 186 -0.25 -34.92 7.65
N GLY A 187 -1.28 -35.59 8.14
CA GLY A 187 -1.28 -37.06 8.27
C GLY A 187 -1.42 -37.80 6.94
N ALA A 188 -1.84 -37.13 5.88
CA ALA A 188 -1.92 -37.67 4.52
C ALA A 188 -2.03 -36.54 3.49
N PRO A 189 -1.76 -36.81 2.21
CA PRO A 189 -2.19 -35.93 1.12
C PRO A 189 -3.70 -35.72 1.18
N SER A 190 -4.13 -34.45 1.16
CA SER A 190 -5.54 -34.09 1.29
C SER A 190 -5.83 -32.76 0.59
N PHE A 191 -7.12 -32.51 0.32
CA PHE A 191 -7.56 -31.22 -0.19
C PHE A 191 -7.21 -30.08 0.79
N ASP A 192 -7.39 -30.30 2.09
CA ASP A 192 -7.05 -29.31 3.13
C ASP A 192 -5.56 -28.95 3.10
N ARG A 193 -4.68 -29.93 2.93
CA ARG A 193 -3.24 -29.70 2.77
C ARG A 193 -2.92 -28.86 1.53
N HIS A 194 -3.61 -29.11 0.42
CA HIS A 194 -3.44 -28.30 -0.80
C HIS A 194 -3.97 -26.87 -0.62
N SER A 195 -5.12 -26.71 0.04
CA SER A 195 -5.67 -25.38 0.35
C SER A 195 -4.74 -24.55 1.24
N LEU A 196 -4.08 -25.18 2.23
CA LEU A 196 -3.10 -24.50 3.08
C LEU A 196 -1.84 -24.09 2.30
N ASP A 197 -1.41 -24.88 1.31
CA ASP A 197 -0.31 -24.51 0.40
C ASP A 197 -0.65 -23.24 -0.37
N PHE A 198 -1.81 -23.27 -1.03
CA PHE A 198 -2.32 -22.16 -1.83
C PHE A 198 -2.49 -20.89 -0.99
N ALA A 199 -3.01 -21.01 0.23
CA ALA A 199 -3.08 -19.88 1.16
C ALA A 199 -1.69 -19.37 1.56
N GLY A 200 -0.74 -20.28 1.81
CA GLY A 200 0.64 -19.96 2.14
C GLY A 200 1.35 -19.15 1.06
N GLU A 201 1.11 -19.45 -0.22
CA GLU A 201 1.64 -18.70 -1.36
C GLU A 201 1.16 -17.23 -1.39
N GLN A 202 -0.06 -16.97 -0.90
CA GLN A 202 -0.62 -15.62 -0.85
C GLN A 202 -0.16 -14.82 0.39
N LEU A 203 0.15 -15.52 1.48
CA LEU A 203 0.51 -14.95 2.77
C LEU A 203 2.03 -14.66 2.85
N LYS A 204 2.48 -13.61 2.16
CA LYS A 204 3.90 -13.26 2.00
C LYS A 204 4.68 -13.04 3.30
N ASP A 205 3.99 -12.68 4.39
CA ASP A 205 4.60 -12.44 5.71
C ASP A 205 4.85 -13.69 6.54
N TYR A 206 4.39 -14.84 6.05
CA TYR A 206 4.54 -16.13 6.68
C TYR A 206 5.55 -16.96 5.89
N ALA A 207 6.26 -17.83 6.60
CA ALA A 207 7.15 -18.82 6.03
C ALA A 207 6.61 -20.20 6.38
N PHE A 208 5.85 -20.79 5.46
CA PHE A 208 5.29 -22.12 5.62
C PHE A 208 6.33 -23.19 5.30
N THR A 209 6.42 -24.19 6.17
CA THR A 209 7.11 -25.46 5.93
C THR A 209 6.07 -26.56 6.03
N PHE A 210 6.01 -27.44 5.04
CA PHE A 210 5.03 -28.52 5.01
C PHE A 210 5.73 -29.87 5.17
N LEU A 211 5.14 -30.72 6.01
CA LEU A 211 5.49 -32.12 6.14
C LEU A 211 4.22 -32.96 6.01
N THR A 212 4.13 -33.73 4.94
CA THR A 212 3.00 -34.62 4.68
C THR A 212 3.47 -36.05 4.90
N GLU A 213 2.84 -36.76 5.84
CA GLU A 213 3.21 -38.13 6.20
C GLU A 213 2.99 -39.08 5.01
N LYS A 214 4.04 -39.83 4.67
CA LYS A 214 4.05 -40.87 3.63
C LYS A 214 4.00 -42.27 4.23
N GLY A 215 4.62 -42.44 5.40
CA GLY A 215 4.73 -43.68 6.15
C GLY A 215 5.40 -43.44 7.50
N PRO A 216 5.67 -44.50 8.29
CA PRO A 216 6.26 -44.35 9.61
C PRO A 216 7.60 -43.60 9.59
N GLY A 217 7.59 -42.37 10.08
CA GLY A 217 8.77 -41.49 10.14
C GLY A 217 9.20 -40.88 8.81
N GLU A 218 8.47 -41.13 7.72
CA GLU A 218 8.75 -40.62 6.37
C GLU A 218 7.74 -39.56 5.93
N TYR A 219 8.22 -38.54 5.23
CA TYR A 219 7.42 -37.43 4.71
C TYR A 219 7.75 -37.18 3.23
N TYR A 220 6.81 -36.59 2.49
CA TYR A 220 6.99 -36.33 1.06
C TYR A 220 7.99 -35.22 0.75
N GLU A 221 8.04 -34.16 1.57
CA GLU A 221 8.80 -32.95 1.30
C GLU A 221 10.26 -33.03 1.79
N MET A 222 10.49 -33.42 3.04
CA MET A 222 11.83 -33.56 3.66
C MET A 222 11.77 -34.40 4.94
N GLY A 223 12.92 -34.84 5.44
CA GLY A 223 13.00 -35.57 6.70
C GLY A 223 12.60 -34.71 7.91
N PHE A 224 11.95 -35.32 8.90
CA PHE A 224 11.51 -34.62 10.12
C PHE A 224 12.66 -33.88 10.84
N ASN A 225 13.85 -34.49 10.88
CA ASN A 225 15.02 -33.95 11.56
C ASN A 225 15.65 -32.73 10.82
N GLU A 226 15.28 -32.50 9.56
CA GLU A 226 15.74 -31.34 8.80
C GLU A 226 14.98 -30.07 9.21
N VAL A 227 13.80 -30.23 9.82
CA VAL A 227 12.98 -29.12 10.29
C VAL A 227 13.48 -28.59 11.64
N LYS A 228 13.81 -27.30 11.68
CA LYS A 228 14.19 -26.59 12.91
C LYS A 228 12.94 -26.27 13.74
N LEU A 229 12.51 -27.21 14.59
CA LEU A 229 11.31 -27.09 15.44
C LEU A 229 11.39 -25.91 16.42
N ASP A 230 12.56 -25.65 17.01
CA ASP A 230 12.82 -24.54 17.95
C ASP A 230 12.72 -23.16 17.33
N SER A 231 12.53 -23.12 16.02
CA SER A 231 12.45 -21.91 15.22
C SER A 231 11.00 -21.62 14.81
N GLN A 232 10.09 -22.57 14.94
CA GLN A 232 8.70 -22.36 14.53
C GLN A 232 7.95 -21.46 15.51
N ASP A 233 7.09 -20.60 14.96
CA ASP A 233 6.25 -19.66 15.69
C ASP A 233 4.78 -20.15 15.76
N LEU A 234 4.41 -21.09 14.90
CA LEU A 234 3.11 -21.74 14.87
C LEU A 234 3.21 -23.18 14.32
N PHE A 235 2.42 -24.09 14.89
CA PHE A 235 2.22 -25.42 14.33
C PHE A 235 0.78 -25.60 13.84
N ILE A 236 0.60 -26.22 12.68
CA ILE A 236 -0.70 -26.63 12.16
C ILE A 236 -0.68 -28.15 12.01
N LEU A 237 -1.56 -28.84 12.72
CA LEU A 237 -1.67 -30.29 12.69
C LEU A 237 -2.95 -30.67 11.95
N SER A 238 -2.80 -31.14 10.71
CA SER A 238 -3.92 -31.51 9.83
C SER A 238 -4.04 -33.03 9.71
N GLY A 239 -4.96 -33.61 10.47
CA GLY A 239 -5.10 -35.05 10.56
C GLY A 239 -3.88 -35.78 11.10
N PHE A 240 -2.98 -35.07 11.78
CA PHE A 240 -1.76 -35.59 12.40
C PHE A 240 -1.88 -35.52 13.94
N PRO A 241 -1.34 -36.49 14.69
CA PRO A 241 -0.68 -37.72 14.22
C PRO A 241 -1.68 -38.75 13.71
N THR A 242 -1.21 -39.71 12.91
CA THR A 242 -1.96 -40.88 12.45
C THR A 242 -1.52 -42.15 13.18
N ARG A 243 -2.19 -43.27 12.90
CA ARG A 243 -1.77 -44.60 13.39
C ARG A 243 -0.35 -44.99 12.95
N PHE A 244 0.16 -44.45 11.85
CA PHE A 244 1.50 -44.76 11.34
C PHE A 244 2.59 -43.83 11.86
N SER A 245 2.21 -42.67 12.44
CA SER A 245 3.20 -41.67 12.86
C SER A 245 4.19 -42.21 13.87
N ASP A 246 5.46 -41.90 13.66
CA ASP A 246 6.53 -42.31 14.56
C ASP A 246 6.34 -41.67 15.94
N ALA A 247 6.31 -42.51 16.98
CA ALA A 247 6.00 -42.06 18.34
C ALA A 247 7.10 -41.17 18.94
N ALA A 248 8.36 -41.33 18.52
CA ALA A 248 9.46 -40.48 18.97
C ALA A 248 9.35 -39.09 18.33
N GLN A 249 9.06 -38.99 17.03
CA GLN A 249 8.82 -37.72 16.34
C GLN A 249 7.62 -36.96 16.91
N VAL A 250 6.50 -37.64 17.17
CA VAL A 250 5.32 -37.03 17.81
C VAL A 250 5.68 -36.47 19.18
N ARG A 251 6.44 -37.22 19.99
CA ARG A 251 6.89 -36.75 21.31
C ARG A 251 7.80 -35.54 21.20
N THR A 252 8.79 -35.57 20.30
CA THR A 252 9.72 -34.46 20.06
C THR A 252 9.00 -33.21 19.61
N LEU A 253 8.05 -33.33 18.66
CA LEU A 253 7.20 -32.24 18.22
C LEU A 253 6.43 -31.63 19.38
N MET A 254 5.71 -32.45 20.14
CA MET A 254 4.86 -31.98 21.23
C MET A 254 5.68 -31.39 22.39
N GLN A 255 6.88 -31.90 22.65
CA GLN A 255 7.83 -31.28 23.59
C GLN A 255 8.27 -29.89 23.11
N ALA A 256 8.59 -29.73 21.83
CA ALA A 256 8.95 -28.43 21.27
C ALA A 256 7.79 -27.42 21.40
N VAL A 257 6.55 -27.86 21.16
CA VAL A 257 5.34 -27.06 21.38
C VAL A 257 5.21 -26.69 22.86
N THR A 258 5.32 -27.65 23.77
CA THR A 258 5.08 -27.47 25.21
C THR A 258 6.11 -26.55 25.85
N ASN A 259 7.41 -26.83 25.63
CA ASN A 259 8.51 -26.13 26.28
C ASN A 259 8.55 -24.65 25.91
N ARG A 260 8.17 -24.31 24.68
CA ARG A 260 8.17 -22.94 24.15
C ARG A 260 6.78 -22.28 24.17
N ARG A 261 5.74 -23.01 24.56
CA ARG A 261 4.33 -22.58 24.54
C ARG A 261 3.90 -22.05 23.17
N VAL A 262 4.30 -22.74 22.11
CA VAL A 262 3.96 -22.35 20.74
C VAL A 262 2.49 -22.68 20.45
N PRO A 263 1.71 -21.78 19.83
CA PRO A 263 0.33 -22.07 19.48
C PRO A 263 0.23 -23.24 18.48
N VAL A 264 -0.85 -24.03 18.59
CA VAL A 264 -1.16 -25.14 17.68
C VAL A 264 -2.57 -24.99 17.14
N PHE A 265 -2.72 -25.00 15.82
CA PHE A 265 -4.01 -25.16 15.15
C PHE A 265 -4.24 -26.62 14.79
N TRP A 266 -5.44 -27.10 15.09
CA TRP A 266 -5.83 -28.50 14.89
C TRP A 266 -6.90 -28.58 13.81
N PHE A 267 -6.59 -29.24 12.69
CA PHE A 267 -7.59 -29.69 11.73
C PHE A 267 -7.86 -31.17 11.98
N ALA A 268 -9.04 -31.46 12.50
CA ALA A 268 -9.41 -32.81 12.83
C ALA A 268 -9.71 -33.63 11.57
N ALA A 269 -9.18 -34.85 11.51
CA ALA A 269 -9.45 -35.78 10.42
C ALA A 269 -9.72 -37.18 10.99
N ARG A 270 -10.49 -37.98 10.24
CA ARG A 270 -10.81 -39.37 10.63
C ARG A 270 -9.59 -40.27 10.75
N SER A 271 -8.50 -39.94 10.06
CA SER A 271 -7.24 -40.67 10.10
C SER A 271 -6.37 -40.34 11.32
N ALA A 272 -6.71 -39.29 12.07
CA ALA A 272 -5.93 -38.87 13.23
C ALA A 272 -6.08 -39.86 14.39
N ASP A 273 -4.96 -40.22 15.01
CA ASP A 273 -4.90 -41.06 16.20
C ASP A 273 -4.42 -40.25 17.41
N TYR A 274 -5.35 -39.52 18.02
CA TYR A 274 -5.06 -38.65 19.16
C TYR A 274 -4.63 -39.41 20.42
N ARG A 275 -4.77 -40.74 20.49
CA ARG A 275 -4.26 -41.53 21.62
C ARG A 275 -2.74 -41.42 21.74
N LYS A 276 -2.04 -41.17 20.61
CA LYS A 276 -0.60 -40.87 20.58
C LYS A 276 -0.22 -39.55 21.26
N LEU A 277 -1.22 -38.71 21.56
CA LEU A 277 -1.06 -37.43 22.26
C LEU A 277 -1.52 -37.50 23.73
N SER A 278 -1.83 -38.68 24.25
CA SER A 278 -2.27 -38.87 25.65
C SER A 278 -1.32 -38.25 26.68
N ALA A 279 -0.01 -38.31 26.46
CA ALA A 279 0.99 -37.66 27.31
C ALA A 279 0.92 -36.11 27.31
N PHE A 280 0.15 -35.52 26.39
CA PHE A 280 -0.02 -34.08 26.18
C PHE A 280 -1.51 -33.67 26.26
N GLU A 281 -2.37 -34.48 26.89
CA GLU A 281 -3.81 -34.26 26.94
C GLU A 281 -4.20 -32.87 27.49
N ALA A 282 -3.43 -32.35 28.45
CA ALA A 282 -3.62 -31.00 29.00
C ALA A 282 -3.53 -29.86 27.98
N MET A 283 -2.97 -30.11 26.78
CA MET A 283 -2.84 -29.13 25.71
C MET A 283 -3.87 -29.29 24.59
N LEU A 284 -4.63 -30.39 24.60
CA LEU A 284 -5.61 -30.64 23.57
C LEU A 284 -6.83 -29.73 23.80
N PRO A 285 -7.41 -29.15 22.75
CA PRO A 285 -8.65 -28.38 22.87
C PRO A 285 -9.89 -29.27 23.10
N PHE A 286 -9.69 -30.58 23.30
CA PHE A 286 -10.72 -31.59 23.51
C PHE A 286 -10.22 -32.68 24.47
N GLN A 287 -11.15 -33.41 25.10
CA GLN A 287 -10.84 -34.52 26.00
C GLN A 287 -10.82 -35.85 25.25
N LEU A 288 -9.90 -36.75 25.63
CA LEU A 288 -9.84 -38.10 25.06
C LEU A 288 -10.71 -39.03 25.92
N THR A 289 -11.85 -39.47 25.38
CA THR A 289 -12.68 -40.48 26.05
C THR A 289 -12.36 -41.86 25.47
N SER A 290 -12.01 -42.82 26.34
CA SER A 290 -11.91 -44.22 25.95
C SER A 290 -13.32 -44.79 25.76
N ARG A 291 -13.61 -45.36 24.60
CA ARG A 291 -14.71 -46.33 24.43
C ARG A 291 -14.15 -47.74 24.45
#